data_AF-A0A6N7R2H2-F1
#
_entry.id   AF-A0A6N7R2H2-F1
#
_cell.length_a   1.000
_cell.length_b   1.000
_cell.length_c   1.000
_cell.angle_alpha   90.00
_cell.angle_beta   90.00
_cell.angle_gamma   90.00
#
_symmetry.space_group_name_H-M   'P 1'
#
loop_
_entity.id
_entity.type
_entity.pdbx_description
1 polymer ?
#
loop_
_entity_poly.entity_id
_entity_poly.type
_entity_poly.pdbx_seq_one_letter_code
_entity_poly.pdbx_strand_id
1 'polypeptide(L)'
;MSLRGGVDMYSLNFDRYGSETPPTGRKVRFLNENGYEFDKEHARKHINEGDILTVKEIYVGRSSSEVEFEEIPNQKFNTVMFEDI
;
A
#
# COMPACT_ATOMS: atom_id res chain seq x y z
N MET A 1 0.06 7.60 -2.49
CA MET A 1 1.44 7.13 -2.71
C MET A 1 1.63 6.60 -4.14
N SER A 2 2.85 6.55 -4.65
CA SER A 2 3.19 5.99 -5.96
C SER A 2 3.08 4.47 -5.96
N LEU A 3 2.45 3.91 -7.01
CA LEU A 3 2.30 2.46 -7.19
C LEU A 3 3.47 1.82 -7.94
N ARG A 4 4.46 2.63 -8.37
CA ARG A 4 5.58 2.13 -9.16
C ARG A 4 6.35 1.04 -8.42
N GLY A 5 6.64 -0.03 -9.14
CA GLY A 5 7.33 -1.20 -8.60
C GLY A 5 6.40 -2.24 -8.00
N GLY A 6 5.13 -1.94 -7.73
CA GLY A 6 4.20 -2.91 -7.17
C GLY A 6 3.96 -4.10 -8.09
N VAL A 7 3.58 -5.24 -7.53
CA VAL A 7 3.20 -6.44 -8.29
C VAL A 7 1.89 -6.16 -9.02
N ASP A 8 1.92 -6.30 -10.35
CA ASP A 8 0.69 -6.24 -11.16
C ASP A 8 -0.06 -7.57 -11.01
N MET A 9 -1.14 -7.55 -10.24
CA MET A 9 -1.95 -8.75 -9.99
C MET A 9 -2.74 -9.22 -11.22
N TYR A 10 -2.78 -8.43 -12.29
CA TYR A 10 -3.51 -8.76 -13.51
C TYR A 10 -2.58 -9.17 -14.66
N SER A 11 -1.25 -8.98 -14.51
CA SER A 11 -0.28 -9.52 -15.46
C SER A 11 -0.15 -11.04 -15.29
N LEU A 12 -0.29 -11.77 -16.41
CA LEU A 12 -0.02 -13.21 -16.46
C LEU A 12 1.47 -13.54 -16.28
N ASN A 13 2.37 -12.55 -16.41
CA ASN A 13 3.81 -12.71 -16.37
C ASN A 13 4.44 -12.26 -15.04
N PHE A 14 3.64 -11.91 -14.03
CA PHE A 14 4.13 -11.37 -12.76
C PHE A 14 4.96 -10.08 -12.91
N ASP A 15 4.61 -9.25 -13.90
CA ASP A 15 5.28 -7.97 -14.13
C ASP A 15 5.09 -7.01 -12.95
N ARG A 16 6.01 -6.05 -12.83
CA ARG A 16 5.87 -4.94 -11.89
C ARG A 16 5.28 -3.71 -12.58
N TYR A 17 4.39 -3.02 -11.89
CA TYR A 17 3.65 -1.88 -12.39
C TYR A 17 4.57 -0.66 -12.58
N GLY A 18 4.79 -0.24 -13.81
CA GLY A 18 5.45 1.02 -14.17
C GLY A 18 6.94 1.16 -13.80
N SER A 19 7.55 0.13 -13.19
CA SER A 19 8.98 0.04 -12.86
C SER A 19 9.34 -1.38 -12.45
N GLU A 20 10.51 -1.91 -12.85
CA GLU A 20 11.01 -3.21 -12.38
C GLU A 20 11.60 -3.15 -10.97
N THR A 21 11.88 -1.95 -10.45
CA THR A 21 12.42 -1.80 -9.09
C THR A 21 11.32 -2.02 -8.05
N PRO A 22 11.50 -2.93 -7.07
CA PRO A 22 10.52 -3.15 -6.00
C PRO A 22 10.24 -1.90 -5.16
N PRO A 23 9.04 -1.78 -4.57
CA PRO A 23 8.68 -0.64 -3.72
C PRO A 23 9.18 -0.81 -2.27
N THR A 24 9.83 -1.93 -1.95
CA THR A 24 10.29 -2.29 -0.62
C THR A 24 11.24 -1.23 -0.03
N GLY A 25 11.06 -0.92 1.25
CA GLY A 25 11.86 0.08 1.96
C GLY A 25 11.42 1.53 1.73
N ARG A 26 10.45 1.78 0.84
CA ARG A 26 9.83 3.11 0.73
C ARG A 26 9.07 3.43 2.01
N LYS A 27 9.13 4.69 2.43
CA LYS A 27 8.37 5.16 3.59
C LYS A 27 7.13 5.89 3.13
N VAL A 28 6.04 5.69 3.85
CA VAL A 28 4.78 6.38 3.62
C VAL A 28 4.18 6.81 4.95
N ARG A 29 3.38 7.88 4.91
CA ARG A 29 2.63 8.36 6.07
C ARG A 29 1.16 7.95 5.94
N PHE A 30 0.58 7.44 7.04
CA PHE A 30 -0.85 7.15 7.09
C PHE A 30 -1.66 8.43 7.30
N LEU A 31 -2.53 8.73 6.34
CA LEU A 31 -3.38 9.93 6.36
C LEU A 31 -4.67 9.71 7.13
N ASN A 32 -5.11 8.47 7.28
CA ASN A 32 -6.43 8.16 7.85
C ASN A 32 -7.63 8.78 7.07
N GLU A 33 -7.37 9.13 5.82
CA GLU A 33 -8.30 9.76 4.89
C GLU A 33 -8.43 8.91 3.63
N ASN A 34 -9.49 9.16 2.83
CA ASN A 34 -9.84 8.40 1.64
C ASN A 34 -10.23 6.93 1.93
N GLY A 35 -10.63 6.20 0.88
CA GLY A 35 -11.08 4.82 0.99
C GLY A 35 -12.51 4.68 1.54
N TYR A 36 -13.01 3.43 1.60
CA TYR A 36 -14.31 3.15 2.19
C TYR A 36 -14.24 3.21 3.72
N GLU A 37 -15.36 3.51 4.39
CA GLU A 37 -15.42 3.54 5.85
C GLU A 37 -14.91 2.24 6.50
N PHE A 38 -15.21 1.09 5.88
CA PHE A 38 -14.74 -0.21 6.35
C PHE A 38 -13.21 -0.34 6.27
N ASP A 39 -12.57 0.16 5.21
CA ASP A 39 -11.11 0.14 5.07
C ASP A 39 -10.44 1.03 6.14
N LYS A 40 -11.03 2.21 6.39
CA LYS A 40 -10.55 3.12 7.42
C LYS A 40 -10.68 2.52 8.82
N GLU A 41 -11.82 1.88 9.12
CA GLU A 41 -12.02 1.20 10.40
C GLU A 41 -11.00 0.06 10.59
N HIS A 42 -10.70 -0.69 9.52
CA HIS A 42 -9.68 -1.73 9.56
C HIS A 42 -8.28 -1.14 9.80
N ALA A 43 -7.89 -0.10 9.07
CA ALA A 43 -6.58 0.55 9.23
C ALA A 43 -6.38 1.14 10.63
N ARG A 44 -7.39 1.82 11.18
CA ARG A 44 -7.36 2.42 12.53
C ARG A 44 -7.17 1.41 13.66
N LYS A 45 -7.44 0.12 13.44
CA LYS A 45 -7.17 -0.95 14.42
C LYS A 45 -5.69 -1.25 14.57
N HIS A 46 -4.88 -0.86 13.59
CA HIS A 46 -3.47 -1.23 13.50
C HIS A 46 -2.52 -0.03 13.38
N ILE A 47 -2.99 1.12 12.86
CA ILE A 47 -2.16 2.28 12.49
C ILE A 47 -2.82 3.55 13.03
N ASN A 48 -2.04 4.45 13.64
CA ASN A 48 -2.51 5.76 14.04
C ASN A 48 -2.24 6.79 12.93
N GLU A 49 -3.12 7.77 12.81
CA GLU A 49 -2.94 8.88 11.87
C GLU A 49 -1.59 9.58 12.10
N GLY A 50 -0.86 9.80 11.01
CA GLY A 50 0.48 10.39 11.03
C GLY A 50 1.63 9.39 11.22
N ASP A 51 1.35 8.11 11.51
CA ASP A 51 2.39 7.09 11.60
C ASP A 51 3.12 6.91 10.26
N ILE A 52 4.44 6.72 10.36
CA ILE A 52 5.32 6.44 9.22
C ILE A 52 5.57 4.94 9.17
N LEU A 53 5.27 4.33 8.03
CA LEU A 53 5.38 2.89 7.81
C LEU A 53 6.33 2.59 6.65
N THR A 54 6.94 1.41 6.71
CA THR A 54 7.88 0.92 5.71
C THR A 54 7.16 -0.06 4.80
N VAL A 55 7.06 0.31 3.53
CA VAL A 55 6.44 -0.52 2.49
C VAL A 55 7.25 -1.81 2.35
N LYS A 56 6.56 -2.95 2.47
CA LYS A 56 7.11 -4.26 2.17
C LYS A 56 6.85 -4.61 0.70
N GLU A 57 5.59 -4.53 0.28
CA GLU A 57 5.17 -4.80 -1.10
C GLU A 57 3.88 -4.03 -1.42
N ILE A 58 3.68 -3.70 -2.71
CA ILE A 58 2.45 -3.10 -3.22
C ILE A 58 1.81 -4.07 -4.20
N TYR A 59 0.50 -4.21 -4.12
CA TYR A 59 -0.29 -5.03 -5.01
C TYR A 59 -1.21 -4.14 -5.82
N VAL A 60 -0.98 -4.09 -7.13
CA VAL A 60 -1.73 -3.24 -8.05
C VAL A 60 -2.81 -4.09 -8.72
N GLY A 61 -4.06 -3.84 -8.34
CA GLY A 61 -5.24 -4.40 -9.00
C GLY A 61 -5.84 -3.43 -10.02
N ARG A 62 -6.86 -3.91 -10.74
CA ARG A 62 -7.52 -3.13 -11.81
C ARG A 62 -8.32 -1.93 -11.30
N SER A 63 -8.95 -2.07 -10.15
CA SER A 63 -9.88 -1.07 -9.57
C SER A 63 -9.52 -0.66 -8.13
N SER A 64 -8.54 -1.34 -7.52
CA SER A 64 -8.02 -1.03 -6.19
C SER A 64 -6.56 -1.45 -6.13
N SER A 65 -5.80 -0.83 -5.23
CA SER A 65 -4.41 -1.19 -4.99
C SER A 65 -4.14 -1.21 -3.49
N GLU A 66 -3.42 -2.22 -3.06
CA GLU A 66 -3.19 -2.52 -1.65
C GLU A 66 -1.69 -2.47 -1.34
N VAL A 67 -1.35 -2.16 -0.10
CA VAL A 67 0.03 -2.12 0.40
C VAL A 67 0.15 -2.96 1.66
N GLU A 68 1.23 -3.74 1.74
CA GLU A 68 1.67 -4.45 2.94
C GLU A 68 2.88 -3.73 3.53
N PHE A 69 2.95 -3.69 4.87
CA PHE A 69 4.02 -3.03 5.62
C PHE A 69 4.88 -4.03 6.38
N GLU A 70 6.14 -3.69 6.62
CA GLU A 70 7.04 -4.52 7.43
C GLU A 70 6.59 -4.57 8.89
N GLU A 71 6.05 -3.46 9.40
CA GLU A 71 5.59 -3.31 10.77
C GLU A 71 4.32 -4.09 11.08
N ILE A 72 3.51 -4.41 10.05
CA ILE A 72 2.21 -5.07 10.18
C ILE A 72 2.11 -6.23 9.18
N PRO A 73 2.78 -7.35 9.46
CA PRO A 73 2.85 -8.46 8.52
C PRO A 73 1.49 -9.12 8.31
N ASN A 74 1.25 -9.61 7.09
CA ASN A 74 0.02 -10.30 6.68
C ASN A 74 -1.25 -9.44 6.71
N GLN A 75 -1.12 -8.11 6.84
CA GLN A 75 -2.22 -7.17 6.67
C GLN A 75 -1.99 -6.34 5.42
N LYS A 76 -3.08 -6.00 4.74
CA LYS A 76 -3.05 -5.19 3.52
C LYS A 76 -3.99 -4.02 3.70
N PHE A 77 -3.54 -2.86 3.25
CA PHE A 77 -4.29 -1.62 3.39
C PHE A 77 -4.42 -0.93 2.04
N ASN A 78 -5.51 -0.19 1.85
CA ASN A 78 -5.71 0.53 0.60
C ASN A 78 -4.68 1.67 0.47
N THR A 79 -3.94 1.68 -0.63
CA THR A 79 -2.87 2.65 -0.92
C THR A 79 -3.33 4.10 -0.94
N VAL A 80 -4.62 4.37 -1.16
CA VAL A 80 -5.19 5.73 -1.19
C VAL A 80 -5.17 6.43 0.17
N MET A 81 -4.99 5.66 1.26
CA MET A 81 -4.91 6.19 2.62
C MET A 81 -3.50 6.61 3.03
N PHE A 82 -2.54 6.54 2.11
CA PHE A 82 -1.12 6.81 2.37
C PHE A 82 -0.52 7.78 1.36
N GLU A 83 0.44 8.57 1.82
CA GLU A 83 1.26 9.45 0.97
C GLU A 83 2.75 9.11 1.09
N ASP A 84 3.50 9.41 0.05
CA ASP A 84 4.97 9.29 0.07
C ASP A 84 5.59 10.44 0.88
N ILE A 85 6.74 10.16 1.50
CA ILE A 85 7.54 11.12 2.28
C ILE A 85 8.80 11.52 1.50
#